data_AF-A0A194RU59-F1
#
_entry.id   AF-A0A194RU59-F1
#
_cell.length_a   1.000
_cell.length_b   1.000
_cell.length_c   1.000
_cell.angle_alpha   90.00
_cell.angle_beta   90.00
_cell.angle_gamma   90.00
#
_symmetry.space_group_name_H-M   'P 1'
#
loop_
_entity.id
_entity.type
_entity.pdbx_description
1 polymer ?
#
loop_
_entity_poly.entity_id
_entity_poly.type
_entity_poly.pdbx_seq_one_letter_code
_entity_poly.pdbx_strand_id
1 'polypeptide(L)'
;MYLVAVELPKRLQHSKYQVRYRAPSPPPPGVTRTPEEIEAEIKRVEAEYENLALVFIELPHDVMWSEPPVVCQWYEPRCLWMTTYINDYKFNEDKLTVQFRTGVLWPIGFATLRYSNLPYQGWDVRPDLESDGVIISVTGVCVTVTWLCCGSSVRLLWIANATTPALKNHFRKPYSVKKMIQIMREAACDFFPDFDAHNLVEGSCPKEWVGERHTYHAMAFLARAYNFQWSRWNATAGSRNIVMQIREAIDRKREAKFSLLHTTPQHATILNCTELSQEFNLDPLSGLEFYPDLFTLNLSYGSVDARRAPFLVKYRLVETVFNMLTELKLCSFS
;
A
#
# COMPACT_ATOMS: atom_id res chain seq x y z
N MET A 1 36.12 -30.69 -41.61
CA MET A 1 35.37 -30.00 -40.55
C MET A 1 34.14 -29.40 -41.23
N TYR A 2 33.00 -30.09 -41.19
CA TYR A 2 31.81 -29.68 -41.93
C TYR A 2 30.98 -28.73 -41.08
N LEU A 3 30.93 -27.46 -41.48
CA LEU A 3 29.97 -26.47 -40.99
C LEU A 3 28.59 -26.89 -41.49
N VAL A 4 27.75 -27.42 -40.61
CA VAL A 4 26.34 -27.66 -40.93
C VAL A 4 25.64 -26.32 -40.95
N ALA A 5 25.31 -25.85 -42.16
CA ALA A 5 24.48 -24.67 -42.35
C ALA A 5 23.08 -24.92 -41.77
N VAL A 6 22.64 -24.05 -40.86
CA VAL A 6 21.31 -24.12 -40.27
C VAL A 6 20.32 -23.47 -41.25
N GLU A 7 19.51 -24.29 -41.92
CA GLU A 7 18.47 -23.84 -42.85
C GLU A 7 17.31 -23.12 -42.11
N LEU A 8 16.86 -22.00 -42.68
CA LEU A 8 15.69 -21.21 -42.27
C LEU A 8 14.48 -21.63 -43.13
N PRO A 9 13.23 -21.59 -42.63
CA PRO A 9 12.78 -20.80 -41.50
C PRO A 9 12.72 -21.60 -40.19
N LYS A 10 13.37 -21.04 -39.15
CA LYS A 10 13.43 -21.58 -37.79
C LYS A 10 12.02 -21.56 -37.17
N ARG A 11 11.28 -22.65 -37.31
CA ARG A 11 10.14 -22.93 -36.44
C ARG A 11 10.69 -23.28 -35.06
N LEU A 12 10.15 -22.66 -34.01
CA LEU A 12 10.47 -23.00 -32.62
C LEU A 12 10.22 -24.51 -32.42
N GLN A 13 11.25 -25.24 -32.02
CA GLN A 13 11.13 -26.66 -31.68
C GLN A 13 11.19 -26.82 -30.17
N HIS A 14 10.31 -27.64 -29.63
CA HIS A 14 10.27 -27.94 -28.20
C HIS A 14 11.51 -28.76 -27.80
N SER A 15 12.37 -28.20 -26.95
CA SER A 15 13.51 -28.91 -26.37
C SER A 15 13.21 -29.29 -24.92
N LYS A 16 13.45 -30.56 -24.57
CA LYS A 16 13.36 -31.02 -23.17
C LYS A 16 14.64 -30.64 -22.44
N TYR A 17 14.71 -29.42 -21.94
CA TYR A 17 15.80 -28.96 -21.08
C TYR A 17 15.49 -29.27 -19.62
N GLN A 18 16.27 -30.18 -19.01
CA GLN A 18 16.18 -30.49 -17.59
C GLN A 18 17.57 -30.86 -17.05
N VAL A 19 18.09 -30.04 -16.15
CA VAL A 19 19.33 -30.24 -15.40
C VAL A 19 18.95 -30.31 -13.92
N ARG A 20 19.32 -31.40 -13.26
CA ARG A 20 19.09 -31.55 -11.82
C ARG A 20 20.22 -30.88 -11.07
N TYR A 21 19.89 -29.79 -10.39
CA TYR A 21 20.78 -29.14 -9.43
C TYR A 21 20.11 -29.15 -8.06
N ARG A 22 20.87 -29.54 -7.04
CA ARG A 22 20.49 -29.39 -5.62
C ARG A 22 21.58 -28.58 -4.97
N ALA A 23 21.21 -27.43 -4.43
CA ALA A 23 22.14 -26.61 -3.66
C ALA A 23 22.78 -27.47 -2.53
N PRO A 24 24.10 -27.36 -2.31
CA PRO A 24 24.77 -28.06 -1.23
C PRO A 24 24.18 -27.61 0.12
N SER A 25 24.09 -28.55 1.06
CA SER A 25 23.59 -28.28 2.41
C SER A 25 24.55 -27.34 3.15
N PRO A 26 24.04 -26.33 3.88
CA PRO A 26 24.92 -25.47 4.67
C PRO A 26 25.70 -26.31 5.70
N PRO A 27 26.96 -25.94 6.01
CA PRO A 27 27.77 -26.67 6.98
C PRO A 27 27.10 -26.73 8.36
N PRO A 28 27.31 -27.82 9.13
CA PRO A 28 26.84 -27.91 10.51
C PRO A 28 27.44 -26.79 11.37
N PRO A 29 26.67 -26.20 12.31
CA PRO A 29 27.18 -25.17 13.21
C PRO A 29 28.36 -25.70 14.04
N GLY A 30 29.49 -24.97 14.06
CA GLY A 30 30.67 -25.27 14.87
C GLY A 30 31.82 -26.00 14.14
N VAL A 31 31.67 -26.31 12.85
CA VAL A 31 32.75 -26.92 12.05
C VAL A 31 33.58 -25.82 11.39
N THR A 32 34.84 -25.67 11.81
CA THR A 32 35.84 -24.82 11.15
C THR A 32 36.37 -25.56 9.91
N ARG A 33 36.00 -25.08 8.72
CA ARG A 33 36.51 -25.58 7.44
C ARG A 33 37.82 -24.89 7.08
N THR A 34 38.72 -25.61 6.42
CA THR A 34 39.96 -25.02 5.92
C THR A 34 39.68 -24.11 4.71
N PRO A 35 40.50 -23.06 4.46
CA PRO A 35 40.33 -22.19 3.30
C PRO A 35 40.29 -22.95 1.95
N GLU A 36 41.09 -24.01 1.83
CA GLU A 36 41.18 -24.86 0.63
C GLU A 36 39.89 -25.66 0.38
N GLU A 37 39.25 -26.18 1.44
CA GLU A 37 37.96 -26.87 1.34
C GLU A 37 36.84 -25.93 0.88
N ILE A 38 36.88 -24.68 1.36
CA ILE A 38 35.92 -23.63 0.98
C ILE A 38 36.10 -23.29 -0.51
N GLU A 39 37.33 -23.07 -0.97
CA GLU A 39 37.62 -22.78 -2.38
C GLU A 39 37.22 -23.94 -3.31
N ALA A 40 37.49 -25.19 -2.92
CA ALA A 40 37.12 -26.36 -3.71
C ALA A 40 35.59 -26.59 -3.78
N GLU A 41 34.86 -26.21 -2.74
CA GLU A 41 33.40 -26.26 -2.72
C GLU A 41 32.78 -25.14 -3.59
N ILE A 42 33.31 -23.92 -3.49
CA ILE A 42 32.91 -22.80 -4.35
C ILE A 42 33.12 -23.16 -5.82
N LYS A 43 34.28 -23.68 -6.17
CA LYS A 43 34.61 -24.07 -7.56
C LYS A 43 33.71 -25.18 -8.09
N ARG A 44 33.27 -26.12 -7.24
CA ARG A 44 32.29 -27.15 -7.61
C ARG A 44 30.91 -26.56 -7.85
N VAL A 45 30.47 -25.66 -6.98
CA VAL A 45 29.18 -24.95 -7.12
C VAL A 45 29.16 -24.10 -8.40
N GLU A 46 30.25 -23.39 -8.71
CA GLU A 46 30.39 -22.61 -9.94
C GLU A 46 30.30 -23.48 -11.20
N ALA A 47 30.98 -24.63 -11.22
CA ALA A 47 30.91 -25.58 -12.33
C ALA A 47 29.49 -26.17 -12.50
N GLU A 48 28.78 -26.43 -11.41
CA GLU A 48 27.38 -26.85 -11.48
C GLU A 48 26.47 -25.73 -11.99
N TYR A 49 26.73 -24.47 -11.64
CA TYR A 49 26.02 -23.32 -12.15
C TYR A 49 26.28 -23.02 -13.63
N GLU A 50 27.44 -23.38 -14.19
CA GLU A 50 27.70 -23.26 -15.63
C GLU A 50 26.82 -24.19 -16.47
N ASN A 51 26.35 -25.30 -15.89
CA ASN A 51 25.44 -26.22 -16.56
C ASN A 51 23.98 -25.74 -16.56
N LEU A 52 23.65 -24.74 -15.75
CA LEU A 52 22.31 -24.16 -15.66
C LEU A 52 22.10 -23.09 -16.73
N ALA A 53 20.86 -22.99 -17.21
CA ALA A 53 20.48 -21.94 -18.12
C ALA A 53 20.45 -20.61 -17.37
N LEU A 54 21.24 -19.65 -17.84
CA LEU A 54 21.18 -18.28 -17.36
C LEU A 54 20.01 -17.56 -18.03
N VAL A 55 19.07 -17.09 -17.22
CA VAL A 55 17.90 -16.32 -17.64
C VAL A 55 18.10 -14.87 -17.23
N PHE A 56 17.87 -13.97 -18.18
CA PHE A 56 17.91 -12.53 -17.99
C PHE A 56 16.61 -11.93 -18.51
N ILE A 57 15.88 -11.22 -17.65
CA ILE A 57 14.58 -10.63 -17.97
C ILE A 57 14.60 -9.15 -17.59
N GLU A 58 14.19 -8.31 -18.53
CA GLU A 58 13.88 -6.90 -18.29
C GLU A 58 12.46 -6.80 -17.75
N LEU A 59 12.30 -6.19 -16.58
CA LEU A 59 11.01 -6.00 -15.95
C LEU A 59 10.29 -4.80 -16.59
N PRO A 60 8.95 -4.84 -16.63
CA PRO A 60 8.18 -3.77 -17.24
C PRO A 60 8.15 -2.50 -16.36
N HIS A 61 8.17 -1.34 -17.04
CA HIS A 61 8.22 -0.01 -16.40
C HIS A 61 6.84 0.52 -15.95
N ASP A 62 5.76 -0.15 -16.35
CA ASP A 62 4.38 0.16 -15.97
C ASP A 62 3.96 -0.49 -14.63
N VAL A 63 4.88 -1.21 -13.99
CA VAL A 63 4.70 -1.81 -12.66
C VAL A 63 5.63 -1.13 -11.66
N MET A 64 5.14 -0.85 -10.46
CA MET A 64 5.93 -0.31 -9.34
C MET A 64 6.53 -1.44 -8.50
N TRP A 65 7.78 -1.79 -8.78
CA TRP A 65 8.53 -2.78 -8.00
C TRP A 65 9.03 -2.13 -6.71
N SER A 66 8.29 -2.32 -5.62
CA SER A 66 8.66 -1.77 -4.29
C SER A 66 9.55 -2.72 -3.48
N GLU A 67 9.51 -4.00 -3.82
CA GLU A 67 10.33 -5.06 -3.23
C GLU A 67 10.91 -5.93 -4.36
N PRO A 68 12.04 -6.62 -4.11
CA PRO A 68 12.58 -7.58 -5.07
C PRO A 68 11.52 -8.64 -5.42
N PRO A 69 11.16 -8.81 -6.70
CA PRO A 69 10.11 -9.75 -7.07
C PRO A 69 10.55 -11.19 -6.88
N VAL A 70 9.63 -12.03 -6.39
CA VAL A 70 9.86 -13.46 -6.25
C VAL A 70 9.69 -14.10 -7.63
N VAL A 71 10.77 -14.68 -8.14
CA VAL A 71 10.71 -15.49 -9.36
C VAL A 71 10.07 -16.82 -9.04
N CYS A 72 9.08 -17.20 -9.83
CA CYS A 72 8.33 -18.43 -9.69
C CYS A 72 8.29 -19.18 -11.01
N GLN A 73 8.20 -20.51 -10.96
CA GLN A 73 8.01 -21.37 -12.12
C GLN A 73 6.73 -22.18 -11.97
N TRP A 74 5.94 -22.27 -13.04
CA TRP A 74 4.70 -23.03 -13.06
C TRP A 74 4.96 -24.52 -13.23
N TYR A 75 4.52 -25.32 -12.27
CA TYR A 75 4.61 -26.76 -12.31
C TYR A 75 3.28 -27.40 -12.70
N GLU A 76 3.16 -27.67 -14.00
CA GLU A 76 1.93 -28.20 -14.62
C GLU A 76 1.34 -29.44 -13.92
N PRO A 77 2.11 -30.49 -13.56
CA PRO A 77 1.52 -31.72 -13.01
C PRO A 77 0.80 -31.56 -11.66
N ARG A 78 1.06 -30.48 -10.92
CA ARG A 78 0.36 -30.17 -9.66
C ARG A 78 -0.35 -28.81 -9.69
N CYS A 79 -0.36 -28.14 -10.84
CA CYS A 79 -0.96 -26.82 -11.02
C CYS A 79 -0.55 -25.80 -9.94
N LEU A 80 0.74 -25.67 -9.67
CA LEU A 80 1.24 -24.78 -8.62
C LEU A 80 2.47 -23.99 -9.06
N TRP A 81 2.66 -22.82 -8.45
CA TRP A 81 3.87 -22.02 -8.59
C TRP A 81 4.92 -22.50 -7.59
N MET A 82 6.15 -22.72 -8.06
CA MET A 82 7.29 -23.09 -7.22
C MET A 82 8.42 -22.08 -7.35
N THR A 83 9.12 -21.85 -6.25
CA THR A 83 10.40 -21.12 -6.21
C THR A 83 11.60 -22.08 -6.28
N THR A 84 11.36 -23.38 -6.44
CA THR A 84 12.40 -24.40 -6.55
C THR A 84 13.11 -24.30 -7.91
N TYR A 85 14.36 -24.76 -7.96
CA TYR A 85 15.22 -24.73 -9.16
C TYR A 85 15.65 -23.34 -9.64
N ILE A 86 15.38 -22.30 -8.86
CA ILE A 86 15.87 -20.94 -9.11
C ILE A 86 17.12 -20.74 -8.25
N ASN A 87 18.24 -20.43 -8.90
CA ASN A 87 19.55 -20.29 -8.26
C ASN A 87 20.23 -19.01 -8.71
N ASP A 88 21.21 -18.51 -7.95
CA ASP A 88 21.99 -17.30 -8.27
C ASP A 88 21.08 -16.10 -8.66
N TYR A 89 19.98 -15.90 -7.92
CA TYR A 89 19.03 -14.81 -8.16
C TYR A 89 19.67 -13.46 -7.86
N LYS A 90 19.58 -12.54 -8.82
CA LYS A 90 20.07 -11.17 -8.74
C LYS A 90 19.00 -10.24 -9.30
N PHE A 91 18.63 -9.25 -8.50
CA PHE A 91 17.74 -8.17 -8.92
C PHE A 91 18.54 -6.87 -8.98
N ASN A 92 18.49 -6.22 -10.13
CA ASN A 92 19.05 -4.90 -10.34
C ASN A 92 17.90 -3.88 -10.40
N GLU A 93 17.74 -3.10 -9.34
CA GLU A 93 16.68 -2.12 -9.21
C GLU A 93 16.84 -0.97 -10.21
N ASP A 94 18.06 -0.44 -10.37
CA ASP A 94 18.34 0.70 -11.26
C ASP A 94 18.01 0.41 -12.73
N LYS A 95 18.32 -0.81 -13.17
CA LYS A 95 18.06 -1.26 -14.55
C LYS A 95 16.71 -1.96 -14.71
N LEU A 96 16.01 -2.24 -13.59
CA LEU A 96 14.82 -3.09 -13.54
C LEU A 96 15.04 -4.43 -14.25
N THR A 97 16.13 -5.12 -13.91
CA THR A 97 16.44 -6.43 -14.51
C THR A 97 16.57 -7.51 -13.46
N VAL A 98 16.09 -8.70 -13.82
CA VAL A 98 16.20 -9.90 -13.01
C VAL A 98 17.05 -10.91 -13.74
N GLN A 99 18.05 -11.44 -13.04
CA GLN A 99 18.93 -12.48 -13.51
C GLN A 99 18.86 -13.66 -12.55
N PHE A 100 18.71 -14.87 -13.09
CA PHE A 100 18.78 -16.10 -12.29
C PHE A 100 19.20 -17.27 -13.17
N ARG A 101 19.64 -18.34 -12.52
CA ARG A 101 20.00 -19.60 -13.16
C ARG A 101 18.97 -20.66 -12.85
N THR A 102 18.55 -21.40 -13.86
CA THR A 102 17.58 -22.48 -13.71
C THR A 102 18.01 -23.75 -14.43
N GLY A 103 17.75 -24.89 -13.79
CA GLY A 103 17.92 -26.21 -14.41
C GLY A 103 16.70 -26.63 -15.23
N VAL A 104 15.58 -25.92 -15.12
CA VAL A 104 14.32 -26.26 -15.79
C VAL A 104 13.71 -25.00 -16.40
N LEU A 105 13.22 -25.10 -17.64
CA LEU A 105 12.59 -23.98 -18.36
C LEU A 105 11.07 -24.18 -18.41
N TRP A 106 10.44 -24.09 -17.25
CA TRP A 106 8.98 -24.01 -17.13
C TRP A 106 8.48 -22.56 -17.30
N PRO A 107 7.17 -22.33 -17.49
CA PRO A 107 6.62 -20.97 -17.54
C PRO A 107 7.04 -20.18 -16.31
N ILE A 108 7.59 -19.00 -16.52
CA ILE A 108 8.19 -18.16 -15.49
C ILE A 108 7.20 -17.05 -15.15
N GLY A 109 6.99 -16.80 -13.88
CA GLY A 109 6.18 -15.71 -13.35
C GLY A 109 6.96 -14.92 -12.31
N PHE A 110 6.50 -13.70 -12.05
CA PHE A 110 7.00 -12.85 -10.98
C PHE A 110 5.86 -12.59 -10.00
N ALA A 111 6.10 -12.87 -8.73
CA ALA A 111 5.16 -12.59 -7.66
C ALA A 111 5.65 -11.42 -6.82
N THR A 112 4.73 -10.55 -6.41
CA THR A 112 5.00 -9.40 -5.54
C THR A 112 4.03 -9.43 -4.36
N LEU A 113 4.43 -8.80 -3.26
CA LEU A 113 3.55 -8.60 -2.13
C LEU A 113 2.50 -7.54 -2.48
N ARG A 114 1.22 -7.94 -2.48
CA ARG A 114 0.11 -7.05 -2.84
C ARG A 114 -0.07 -5.89 -1.86
N TYR A 115 0.07 -6.15 -0.57
CA TYR A 115 -0.20 -5.19 0.52
C TYR A 115 1.10 -4.61 1.11
N SER A 116 2.11 -4.36 0.28
CA SER A 116 3.40 -3.82 0.72
C SER A 116 3.33 -2.45 1.39
N ASN A 117 2.27 -1.67 1.11
CA ASN A 117 2.05 -0.35 1.70
C ASN A 117 1.10 -0.36 2.92
N LEU A 118 0.71 -1.55 3.40
CA LEU A 118 -0.14 -1.72 4.58
C LEU A 118 0.65 -2.37 5.73
N PRO A 119 0.40 -2.00 7.00
CA PRO A 119 -0.49 -0.92 7.43
C PRO A 119 0.06 0.47 7.06
N TYR A 120 -0.83 1.46 7.00
CA TYR A 120 -0.43 2.84 6.71
C TYR A 120 0.40 3.41 7.86
N GLN A 121 1.48 4.12 7.51
CA GLN A 121 2.32 4.84 8.46
C GLN A 121 1.76 6.23 8.80
N GLY A 122 0.82 6.73 8.00
CA GLY A 122 0.13 7.99 8.25
C GLY A 122 -0.83 8.36 7.13
N TRP A 123 -1.77 9.24 7.43
CA TRP A 123 -2.70 9.79 6.43
C TRP A 123 -3.21 11.16 6.87
N ASP A 124 -3.65 11.95 5.90
CA ASP A 124 -4.16 13.32 6.06
C ASP A 124 -5.32 13.54 5.08
N VAL A 125 -6.45 14.04 5.59
CA VAL A 125 -7.65 14.36 4.82
C VAL A 125 -7.98 15.82 5.11
N ARG A 126 -7.78 16.69 4.12
CA ARG A 126 -7.89 18.14 4.31
C ARG A 126 -8.55 18.83 3.13
N PRO A 127 -9.16 20.01 3.34
CA PRO A 127 -9.63 20.83 2.23
C PRO A 127 -8.46 21.25 1.33
N ASP A 128 -8.72 21.24 0.03
CA ASP A 128 -7.83 21.91 -0.92
C ASP A 128 -7.98 23.44 -0.81
N LEU A 129 -6.86 24.15 -0.86
CA LEU A 129 -6.81 25.62 -0.77
C LEU A 129 -7.07 26.27 -2.12
N GLU A 130 -6.71 25.59 -3.22
CA GLU A 130 -6.81 26.09 -4.59
C GLU A 130 -8.17 25.79 -5.23
N SER A 131 -8.84 24.72 -4.80
CA SER A 131 -10.13 24.30 -5.35
C SER A 131 -11.17 24.01 -4.26
N ASP A 132 -12.41 23.75 -4.70
CA ASP A 132 -13.49 23.24 -3.84
C ASP A 132 -13.37 21.74 -3.55
N GLY A 133 -12.18 21.15 -3.73
CA GLY A 133 -11.92 19.74 -3.51
C GLY A 133 -11.44 19.40 -2.10
N VAL A 134 -11.17 18.12 -1.91
CA VAL A 134 -10.59 17.54 -0.70
C VAL A 134 -9.35 16.73 -1.10
N ILE A 135 -8.23 16.99 -0.44
CA ILE A 135 -6.99 16.25 -0.62
C ILE A 135 -6.97 15.11 0.38
N ILE A 136 -6.65 13.91 -0.11
CA ILE A 136 -6.40 12.72 0.70
C ILE A 136 -4.97 12.28 0.42
N SER A 137 -4.12 12.31 1.44
CA SER A 137 -2.75 11.84 1.38
C SER A 137 -2.60 10.62 2.27
N VAL A 138 -2.04 9.53 1.75
CA VAL A 138 -1.81 8.29 2.50
C VAL A 138 -0.36 7.86 2.32
N THR A 139 0.29 7.61 3.45
CA THR A 139 1.69 7.21 3.56
C THR A 139 1.72 5.73 3.91
N GLY A 140 2.15 4.91 2.95
CA GLY A 140 2.50 3.50 3.20
C GLY A 140 3.97 3.35 3.56
N VAL A 141 4.42 2.11 3.68
CA VAL A 141 5.83 1.78 3.97
C VAL A 141 6.77 2.18 2.84
N CYS A 142 6.38 1.92 1.58
CA CYS A 142 7.25 2.16 0.43
C CYS A 142 6.99 3.54 -0.21
N VAL A 143 5.71 3.89 -0.38
CA VAL A 143 5.32 5.10 -1.13
C VAL A 143 4.26 5.92 -0.40
N THR A 144 4.24 7.22 -0.69
CA THR A 144 3.17 8.13 -0.26
C THR A 144 2.37 8.58 -1.46
N VAL A 145 1.06 8.42 -1.42
CA VAL A 145 0.17 8.77 -2.53
C VAL A 145 -0.76 9.89 -2.11
N THR A 146 -0.93 10.88 -2.98
CA THR A 146 -1.85 12.00 -2.76
C THR A 146 -2.89 12.07 -3.88
N TRP A 147 -4.16 12.05 -3.48
CA TRP A 147 -5.32 12.20 -4.35
C TRP A 147 -6.06 13.50 -4.07
N LEU A 148 -6.71 14.03 -5.10
CA LEU A 148 -7.65 15.14 -5.02
C LEU A 148 -9.04 14.66 -5.43
N CYS A 149 -9.97 14.69 -4.50
CA CYS A 149 -11.39 14.46 -4.76
C CYS A 149 -12.03 15.80 -5.17
N CYS A 150 -12.66 15.84 -6.33
CA CYS A 150 -13.33 17.03 -6.85
C CYS A 150 -14.60 16.64 -7.60
N GLY A 151 -15.76 17.11 -7.10
CA GLY A 151 -17.06 16.75 -7.65
C GLY A 151 -17.27 15.25 -7.64
N SER A 152 -17.53 14.64 -8.79
CA SER A 152 -17.72 13.19 -8.95
C SER A 152 -16.46 12.44 -9.42
N SER A 153 -15.27 13.03 -9.24
CA SER A 153 -14.02 12.48 -9.75
C SER A 153 -12.89 12.55 -8.74
N VAL A 154 -11.95 11.61 -8.86
CA VAL A 154 -10.68 11.59 -8.12
C VAL A 154 -9.54 11.76 -9.12
N ARG A 155 -8.55 12.57 -8.74
CA ARG A 155 -7.33 12.80 -9.51
C ARG A 155 -6.14 12.37 -8.68
N LEU A 156 -5.23 11.62 -9.28
CA LEU A 156 -3.94 11.33 -8.68
C LEU A 156 -3.06 12.58 -8.81
N LEU A 157 -2.66 13.22 -7.72
CA LEU A 157 -1.84 14.44 -7.78
C LEU A 157 -0.35 14.09 -7.88
N TRP A 158 0.12 13.25 -6.97
CA TRP A 158 1.54 12.94 -6.81
C TRP A 158 1.74 11.62 -6.08
N ILE A 159 2.87 10.97 -6.36
CA ILE A 159 3.38 9.82 -5.62
C ILE A 159 4.82 10.12 -5.23
N ALA A 160 5.12 10.13 -3.94
CA ALA A 160 6.48 10.21 -3.43
C ALA A 160 7.11 8.82 -3.36
N ASN A 161 8.42 8.75 -3.61
CA ASN A 161 9.23 7.52 -3.58
C ASN A 161 8.79 6.46 -4.60
N ALA A 162 8.19 6.86 -5.72
CA ALA A 162 7.86 5.91 -6.79
C ALA A 162 9.13 5.33 -7.43
N THR A 163 9.24 4.00 -7.48
CA THR A 163 10.39 3.30 -8.08
C THR A 163 10.37 3.30 -9.61
N THR A 164 9.19 3.48 -10.21
CA THR A 164 9.00 3.49 -11.67
C THR A 164 8.05 4.61 -12.12
N PRO A 165 8.10 5.03 -13.39
CA PRO A 165 7.19 6.06 -13.93
C PRO A 165 5.79 5.53 -14.26
N ALA A 166 5.41 4.34 -13.80
CA ALA A 166 4.17 3.63 -14.13
C ALA A 166 2.91 4.50 -14.16
N LEU A 167 2.73 5.34 -13.14
CA LEU A 167 1.53 6.16 -12.96
C LEU A 167 1.66 7.60 -13.48
N LYS A 168 2.79 7.96 -14.10
CA LYS A 168 3.07 9.33 -14.58
C LYS A 168 2.01 9.83 -15.56
N ASN A 169 1.52 8.95 -16.42
CA ASN A 169 0.49 9.27 -17.42
C ASN A 169 -0.91 9.47 -16.82
N HIS A 170 -1.13 9.11 -15.56
CA HIS A 170 -2.42 9.23 -14.87
C HIS A 170 -2.51 10.46 -13.96
N PHE A 171 -1.41 11.20 -13.77
CA PHE A 171 -1.41 12.40 -12.93
C PHE A 171 -2.39 13.46 -13.44
N ARG A 172 -3.12 14.05 -12.48
CA ARG A 172 -4.14 15.10 -12.62
C ARG A 172 -5.33 14.77 -13.54
N LYS A 173 -5.39 13.57 -14.11
CA LYS A 173 -6.53 13.12 -14.92
C LYS A 173 -7.71 12.74 -14.02
N PRO A 174 -8.94 13.17 -14.34
CA PRO A 174 -10.12 12.83 -13.57
C PRO A 174 -10.56 11.39 -13.87
N TYR A 175 -10.73 10.59 -12.82
CA TYR A 175 -11.27 9.23 -12.89
C TYR A 175 -12.40 9.04 -11.89
N SER A 176 -13.24 8.03 -12.09
CA SER A 176 -14.09 7.53 -11.01
C SER A 176 -13.23 6.83 -9.95
N VAL A 177 -13.73 6.72 -8.71
CA VAL A 177 -13.03 5.99 -7.63
C VAL A 177 -12.69 4.56 -8.08
N LYS A 178 -13.66 3.82 -8.63
CA LYS A 178 -13.45 2.47 -9.15
C LYS A 178 -12.35 2.38 -10.21
N LYS A 179 -12.31 3.34 -11.15
CA LYS A 179 -11.27 3.34 -12.20
C LYS A 179 -9.89 3.71 -11.63
N MET A 180 -9.83 4.59 -10.64
CA MET A 180 -8.58 4.90 -9.93
C MET A 180 -8.02 3.65 -9.24
N ILE A 181 -8.87 2.88 -8.52
CA ILE A 181 -8.47 1.62 -7.88
C ILE A 181 -7.87 0.66 -8.90
N GLN A 182 -8.55 0.46 -10.04
CA GLN A 182 -8.05 -0.41 -11.10
C GLN A 182 -6.67 0.04 -11.61
N ILE A 183 -6.50 1.33 -11.93
CA ILE A 183 -5.23 1.87 -12.43
C ILE A 183 -4.09 1.67 -11.42
N MET A 184 -4.35 1.95 -10.15
CA MET A 184 -3.37 1.81 -9.08
C MET A 184 -2.96 0.34 -8.87
N ARG A 185 -3.92 -0.59 -8.93
CA ARG A 185 -3.68 -2.04 -8.84
C ARG A 185 -2.92 -2.60 -10.03
N GLU A 186 -3.24 -2.15 -11.25
CA GLU A 186 -2.53 -2.52 -12.48
C GLU A 186 -1.05 -2.10 -12.43
N ALA A 187 -0.75 -0.98 -11.77
CA ALA A 187 0.61 -0.51 -11.53
C ALA A 187 1.31 -1.13 -10.30
N ALA A 188 0.72 -2.14 -9.65
CA ALA A 188 1.21 -2.75 -8.39
C ALA A 188 1.40 -1.75 -7.23
N CYS A 189 0.61 -0.67 -7.21
CA CYS A 189 0.59 0.33 -6.15
C CYS A 189 -0.76 0.25 -5.42
N ASP A 190 -1.03 -0.86 -4.74
CA ASP A 190 -2.33 -1.12 -4.11
C ASP A 190 -2.41 -0.46 -2.71
N PHE A 191 -3.35 0.48 -2.57
CA PHE A 191 -3.76 1.12 -1.31
C PHE A 191 -5.21 0.75 -0.96
N PHE A 192 -5.79 -0.26 -1.60
CA PHE A 192 -7.22 -0.54 -1.49
C PHE A 192 -7.40 -1.97 -0.95
N PRO A 193 -7.32 -2.17 0.38
CA PRO A 193 -7.43 -3.48 0.99
C PRO A 193 -8.80 -4.12 0.75
N ASP A 194 -8.79 -5.40 0.34
CA ASP A 194 -10.01 -6.19 0.22
C ASP A 194 -10.60 -6.50 1.61
N PHE A 195 -11.79 -7.11 1.66
CA PHE A 195 -12.52 -7.33 2.92
C PHE A 195 -11.73 -8.17 3.95
N ASP A 196 -11.03 -9.19 3.46
CA ASP A 196 -10.26 -10.16 4.24
C ASP A 196 -8.76 -9.82 4.38
N ALA A 197 -8.33 -8.66 3.85
CA ALA A 197 -6.93 -8.23 3.87
C ALA A 197 -6.33 -8.13 5.28
N HIS A 198 -7.17 -7.94 6.31
CA HIS A 198 -6.74 -7.94 7.72
C HIS A 198 -6.09 -9.27 8.16
N ASN A 199 -6.39 -10.39 7.49
CA ASN A 199 -5.74 -11.67 7.77
C ASN A 199 -4.30 -11.76 7.24
N LEU A 200 -3.93 -10.85 6.34
CA LEU A 200 -2.63 -10.84 5.64
C LEU A 200 -1.75 -9.67 6.06
N VAL A 201 -2.31 -8.68 6.76
CA VAL A 201 -1.60 -7.47 7.20
C VAL A 201 -1.47 -7.49 8.72
N GLU A 202 -0.25 -7.77 9.18
CA GLU A 202 0.10 -7.66 10.59
C GLU A 202 0.01 -6.21 11.08
N GLY A 203 -0.44 -6.00 12.32
CA GLY A 203 -0.62 -4.67 12.89
C GLY A 203 -1.89 -3.94 12.44
N SER A 204 -2.72 -4.55 11.58
CA SER A 204 -4.05 -4.02 11.27
C SER A 204 -5.03 -4.26 12.44
N CYS A 205 -5.98 -3.33 12.62
CA CYS A 205 -7.03 -3.43 13.63
C CYS A 205 -8.38 -3.22 12.94
N PRO A 206 -9.02 -4.29 12.42
CA PRO A 206 -10.27 -4.14 11.69
C PRO A 206 -11.33 -3.50 12.58
N LYS A 207 -11.85 -2.35 12.13
CA LYS A 207 -12.87 -1.60 12.87
C LYS A 207 -14.25 -2.19 12.62
N GLU A 208 -15.18 -1.92 13.54
CA GLU A 208 -16.58 -2.29 13.36
C GLU A 208 -17.14 -1.60 12.12
N TRP A 209 -17.51 -2.39 11.11
CA TRP A 209 -17.92 -1.93 9.78
C TRP A 209 -18.93 -0.78 9.79
N VAL A 210 -19.97 -0.87 10.64
CA VAL A 210 -21.01 0.15 10.71
C VAL A 210 -20.47 1.47 11.29
N GLY A 211 -19.66 1.38 12.35
CA GLY A 211 -19.05 2.54 13.00
C GLY A 211 -18.03 3.23 12.09
N GLU A 212 -17.19 2.44 11.42
CA GLU A 212 -16.21 2.95 10.46
C GLU A 212 -16.88 3.65 9.28
N ARG A 213 -17.89 3.00 8.67
CA ARG A 213 -18.63 3.57 7.53
C ARG A 213 -19.36 4.87 7.93
N HIS A 214 -20.01 4.91 9.09
CA HIS A 214 -20.66 6.13 9.58
C HIS A 214 -19.65 7.25 9.80
N THR A 215 -18.50 6.92 10.40
CA THR A 215 -17.41 7.87 10.63
C THR A 215 -16.88 8.43 9.32
N TYR A 216 -16.64 7.60 8.30
CA TYR A 216 -16.22 8.10 6.97
C TYR A 216 -17.27 8.99 6.31
N HIS A 217 -18.56 8.70 6.50
CA HIS A 217 -19.61 9.55 5.96
C HIS A 217 -19.63 10.92 6.64
N ALA A 218 -19.49 10.94 7.97
CA ALA A 218 -19.36 12.19 8.72
C ALA A 218 -18.08 12.96 8.35
N MET A 219 -16.93 12.28 8.24
CA MET A 219 -15.68 12.87 7.75
C MET A 219 -15.86 13.48 6.36
N ALA A 220 -16.49 12.77 5.42
CA ALA A 220 -16.73 13.27 4.07
C ALA A 220 -17.61 14.53 4.05
N PHE A 221 -18.61 14.61 4.93
CA PHE A 221 -19.46 15.79 5.07
C PHE A 221 -18.70 16.99 5.65
N LEU A 222 -17.77 16.72 6.56
CA LEU A 222 -16.95 17.71 7.26
C LEU A 222 -15.61 18.04 6.56
N ALA A 223 -15.23 17.32 5.50
CA ALA A 223 -13.89 17.37 4.89
C ALA A 223 -13.50 18.73 4.29
N ARG A 224 -14.46 19.65 4.10
CA ARG A 224 -14.20 21.03 3.68
C ARG A 224 -13.99 22.01 4.83
N ALA A 225 -14.38 21.63 6.04
CA ALA A 225 -14.22 22.44 7.25
C ALA A 225 -13.10 21.94 8.16
N TYR A 226 -12.76 20.66 8.08
CA TYR A 226 -11.81 20.01 8.99
C TYR A 226 -10.65 19.38 8.25
N ASN A 227 -9.50 19.35 8.92
CA ASN A 227 -8.41 18.44 8.59
C ASN A 227 -8.47 17.27 9.60
N PHE A 228 -8.54 16.05 9.07
CA PHE A 228 -8.42 14.80 9.80
C PHE A 228 -7.06 14.17 9.52
N GLN A 229 -6.38 13.72 10.56
CA GLN A 229 -5.08 13.06 10.44
C GLN A 229 -5.02 11.75 11.22
N TRP A 230 -4.11 10.89 10.80
CA TRP A 230 -3.73 9.67 11.50
C TRP A 230 -3.35 9.92 12.96
N SER A 231 -3.60 8.92 13.81
CA SER A 231 -3.16 8.90 15.21
C SER A 231 -2.56 7.54 15.55
N ARG A 232 -1.41 7.55 16.23
CA ARG A 232 -0.70 6.35 16.69
C ARG A 232 -1.49 5.48 17.66
N TRP A 233 -2.48 6.06 18.32
CA TRP A 233 -3.31 5.38 19.31
C TRP A 233 -4.40 4.50 18.69
N ASN A 234 -4.70 4.71 17.40
CA ASN A 234 -5.83 4.07 16.74
C ASN A 234 -5.71 2.55 16.63
N ALA A 235 -4.53 2.05 16.25
CA ALA A 235 -4.28 0.61 16.10
C ALA A 235 -4.49 -0.14 17.44
N THR A 236 -4.10 0.47 18.56
CA THR A 236 -4.23 -0.11 19.90
C THR A 236 -5.60 0.12 20.56
N ALA A 237 -6.45 0.99 20.00
CA ALA A 237 -7.74 1.33 20.60
C ALA A 237 -8.80 0.21 20.47
N GLY A 238 -8.53 -0.85 19.69
CA GLY A 238 -9.46 -1.95 19.44
C GLY A 238 -10.48 -1.65 18.34
N SER A 239 -11.36 -2.62 18.06
CA SER A 239 -12.22 -2.59 16.87
C SER A 239 -13.38 -1.57 16.94
N ARG A 240 -13.88 -1.26 18.13
CA ARG A 240 -15.02 -0.34 18.32
C ARG A 240 -14.65 1.11 18.49
N ASN A 241 -13.36 1.39 18.64
CA ASN A 241 -12.84 2.73 18.90
C ASN A 241 -12.04 3.20 17.70
N ILE A 242 -12.41 4.36 17.18
CA ILE A 242 -11.66 5.07 16.15
C ILE A 242 -11.05 6.29 16.81
N VAL A 243 -9.73 6.38 16.75
CA VAL A 243 -8.98 7.52 17.28
C VAL A 243 -8.29 8.21 16.12
N MET A 244 -8.49 9.51 15.98
CA MET A 244 -7.85 10.29 14.92
C MET A 244 -7.62 11.71 15.40
N GLN A 245 -6.70 12.42 14.73
CA GLN A 245 -6.50 13.83 14.99
C GLN A 245 -7.51 14.66 14.18
N ILE A 246 -8.00 15.74 14.77
CA ILE A 246 -8.92 16.68 14.12
C ILE A 246 -8.49 18.12 14.39
N ARG A 247 -8.60 18.98 13.38
CA ARG A 247 -8.54 20.45 13.54
C ARG A 247 -9.47 21.13 12.54
N GLU A 248 -9.95 22.31 12.88
CA GLU A 248 -10.63 23.16 11.90
C GLU A 248 -9.62 23.71 10.87
N ALA A 249 -10.04 23.73 9.61
CA ALA A 249 -9.25 24.12 8.45
C ALA A 249 -9.97 25.20 7.62
N ILE A 250 -10.61 26.14 8.31
CA ILE A 250 -11.42 27.22 7.69
C ILE A 250 -10.60 28.49 7.56
N ASP A 251 -9.89 28.87 8.63
CA ASP A 251 -8.96 30.00 8.59
C ASP A 251 -7.68 29.58 7.85
N ARG A 252 -7.50 30.14 6.65
CA ARG A 252 -6.32 29.88 5.82
C ARG A 252 -5.05 30.56 6.34
N LYS A 253 -5.17 31.51 7.27
CA LYS A 253 -4.05 32.29 7.82
C LYS A 253 -3.56 31.75 9.16
N ARG A 254 -4.43 31.10 9.93
CA ARG A 254 -4.09 30.51 11.23
C ARG A 254 -4.52 29.06 11.27
N GLU A 255 -3.53 28.18 11.35
CA GLU A 255 -3.80 26.77 11.60
C GLU A 255 -4.15 26.54 13.07
N ALA A 256 -5.32 25.94 13.31
CA ALA A 256 -5.67 25.44 14.63
C ALA A 256 -4.74 24.29 15.03
N LYS A 257 -4.56 24.10 16.35
CA LYS A 257 -3.85 22.93 16.88
C LYS A 257 -4.71 21.69 16.68
N PHE A 258 -4.06 20.55 16.44
CA PHE A 258 -4.74 19.26 16.42
C PHE A 258 -5.17 18.86 17.82
N SER A 259 -6.41 18.40 17.92
CA SER A 259 -6.95 17.69 19.09
C SER A 259 -7.17 16.23 18.72
N LEU A 260 -7.21 15.34 19.72
CA LEU A 260 -7.59 13.96 19.49
C LEU A 260 -9.11 13.81 19.53
N LEU A 261 -9.65 13.19 18.50
CA LEU A 261 -11.04 12.79 18.37
C LEU A 261 -11.14 11.30 18.64
N HIS A 262 -12.05 10.93 19.53
CA HIS A 262 -12.47 9.55 19.75
C HIS A 262 -13.90 9.38 19.27
N THR A 263 -14.10 8.41 18.37
CA THR A 263 -15.40 8.07 17.81
C THR A 263 -15.69 6.60 18.05
N THR A 264 -16.91 6.32 18.47
CA THR A 264 -17.48 4.99 18.62
C THR A 264 -18.80 4.93 17.84
N PRO A 265 -19.42 3.76 17.65
CA PRO A 265 -20.75 3.66 17.06
C PRO A 265 -21.84 4.41 17.83
N GLN A 266 -21.59 4.81 19.08
CA GLN A 266 -22.59 5.40 19.97
C GLN A 266 -22.35 6.89 20.26
N HIS A 267 -21.12 7.36 20.16
CA HIS A 267 -20.77 8.75 20.45
C HIS A 267 -19.45 9.19 19.82
N ALA A 268 -19.25 10.50 19.73
CA ALA A 268 -18.00 11.14 19.37
C ALA A 268 -17.62 12.21 20.41
N THR A 269 -16.34 12.30 20.75
CA THR A 269 -15.84 13.26 21.73
C THR A 269 -14.41 13.71 21.42
N ILE A 270 -14.06 14.92 21.85
CA ILE A 270 -12.67 15.40 21.82
C ILE A 270 -12.02 15.03 23.14
N LEU A 271 -10.85 14.39 23.07
CA LEU A 271 -10.09 13.95 24.22
C LEU A 271 -9.28 15.10 24.83
N ASN A 272 -9.01 15.01 26.13
CA ASN A 272 -8.10 15.93 26.81
C ASN A 272 -6.62 15.70 26.46
N CYS A 273 -6.28 14.50 25.98
CA CYS A 273 -4.92 14.19 25.53
C CYS A 273 -4.67 14.65 24.09
N THR A 274 -3.39 14.72 23.74
CA THR A 274 -2.89 15.05 22.41
C THR A 274 -1.99 13.93 21.88
N GLU A 275 -1.68 13.96 20.59
CA GLU A 275 -0.80 12.97 19.95
C GLU A 275 0.59 12.85 20.64
N LEU A 276 1.06 13.95 21.24
CA LEU A 276 2.35 14.04 21.94
C LEU A 276 2.30 13.56 23.41
N SER A 277 1.12 13.21 23.92
CA SER A 277 0.96 12.79 25.32
C SER A 277 1.67 11.46 25.56
N GLN A 278 2.28 11.29 26.74
CA GLN A 278 3.04 10.06 27.05
C GLN A 278 2.11 8.84 27.18
N GLU A 279 0.92 9.06 27.74
CA GLU A 279 -0.09 8.03 27.95
C GLU A 279 -1.37 8.37 27.20
N PHE A 280 -2.08 7.32 26.78
CA PHE A 280 -3.37 7.45 26.14
C PHE A 280 -4.46 7.60 27.20
N ASN A 281 -5.25 8.68 27.09
CA ASN A 281 -6.37 8.93 27.99
C ASN A 281 -7.67 9.16 27.20
N LEU A 282 -8.71 8.40 27.53
CA LEU A 282 -10.04 8.49 26.93
C LEU A 282 -10.95 9.53 27.61
N ASP A 283 -10.46 10.23 28.62
CA ASP A 283 -11.21 11.28 29.29
C ASP A 283 -11.56 12.41 28.30
N PRO A 284 -12.86 12.77 28.19
CA PRO A 284 -13.29 13.83 27.31
C PRO A 284 -12.77 15.18 27.81
N LEU A 285 -12.60 16.12 26.89
CA LEU A 285 -12.30 17.51 27.22
C LEU A 285 -13.42 18.06 28.13
N SER A 286 -13.03 18.76 29.20
CA SER A 286 -13.98 19.24 30.21
C SER A 286 -15.02 20.18 29.60
N GLY A 287 -16.29 19.96 29.95
CA GLY A 287 -17.41 20.79 29.50
C GLY A 287 -18.07 20.35 28.18
N LEU A 288 -17.64 19.22 27.58
CA LEU A 288 -18.35 18.62 26.47
C LEU A 288 -19.59 17.84 26.92
N GLU A 289 -20.68 17.97 26.17
CA GLU A 289 -21.88 17.17 26.35
C GLU A 289 -21.75 15.83 25.62
N PHE A 290 -22.77 14.98 25.73
CA PHE A 290 -22.86 13.76 24.94
C PHE A 290 -23.24 14.08 23.49
N TYR A 291 -22.42 13.65 22.53
CA TYR A 291 -22.71 13.78 21.11
C TYR A 291 -22.78 12.40 20.46
N PRO A 292 -23.89 12.03 19.80
CA PRO A 292 -24.08 10.69 19.24
C PRO A 292 -23.14 10.38 18.07
N ASP A 293 -22.66 11.40 17.36
CA ASP A 293 -21.72 11.25 16.27
C ASP A 293 -20.86 12.50 16.02
N LEU A 294 -19.88 12.36 15.13
CA LEU A 294 -18.98 13.42 14.71
C LEU A 294 -19.71 14.61 14.07
N PHE A 295 -20.82 14.36 13.38
CA PHE A 295 -21.60 15.43 12.76
C PHE A 295 -22.27 16.32 13.82
N THR A 296 -22.90 15.70 14.82
CA THR A 296 -23.56 16.39 15.93
C THR A 296 -22.54 17.12 16.81
N LEU A 297 -21.37 16.51 17.02
CA LEU A 297 -20.23 17.17 17.68
C LEU A 297 -19.83 18.47 16.95
N ASN A 298 -19.75 18.47 15.62
CA ASN A 298 -19.45 19.70 14.87
C ASN A 298 -20.53 20.78 15.07
N LEU A 299 -21.82 20.42 15.10
CA LEU A 299 -22.92 21.39 15.24
C LEU A 299 -22.86 22.19 16.55
N SER A 300 -22.30 21.62 17.61
CA SER A 300 -22.17 22.23 18.93
C SER A 300 -20.79 22.85 19.17
N TYR A 301 -19.72 22.06 18.94
CA TYR A 301 -18.34 22.42 19.24
C TYR A 301 -17.68 23.28 18.17
N GLY A 302 -18.03 23.07 16.90
CA GLY A 302 -17.36 23.76 15.78
C GLY A 302 -17.57 25.26 15.78
N SER A 303 -16.69 26.02 15.12
CA SER A 303 -16.92 27.45 14.86
C SER A 303 -18.18 27.68 14.02
N VAL A 304 -18.70 28.91 13.99
CA VAL A 304 -19.90 29.25 13.19
C VAL A 304 -19.72 28.87 11.72
N ASP A 305 -18.52 29.06 11.19
CA ASP A 305 -18.19 28.71 9.81
C ASP A 305 -18.07 27.18 9.64
N ALA A 306 -17.53 26.46 10.64
CA ALA A 306 -17.41 24.99 10.61
C ALA A 306 -18.76 24.29 10.61
N ARG A 307 -19.74 24.88 11.31
CA ARG A 307 -21.12 24.41 11.32
C ARG A 307 -21.81 24.63 9.98
N ARG A 308 -21.49 25.72 9.28
CA ARG A 308 -22.15 26.11 8.02
C ARG A 308 -21.56 25.42 6.80
N ALA A 309 -20.24 25.25 6.78
CA ALA A 309 -19.51 24.73 5.63
C ALA A 309 -20.05 23.39 5.09
N PRO A 310 -20.43 22.39 5.91
CA PRO A 310 -20.95 21.11 5.42
C PRO A 310 -22.23 21.25 4.58
N PHE A 311 -23.09 22.21 4.92
CA PHE A 311 -24.33 22.49 4.17
C PHE A 311 -24.10 23.18 2.83
N LEU A 312 -22.89 23.71 2.60
CA LEU A 312 -22.48 24.32 1.33
C LEU A 312 -21.78 23.31 0.42
N VAL A 313 -21.40 22.13 0.92
CA VAL A 313 -20.70 21.10 0.15
C VAL A 313 -21.67 20.43 -0.82
N LYS A 314 -21.24 20.30 -2.08
CA LYS A 314 -21.99 19.56 -3.10
C LYS A 314 -22.01 18.07 -2.74
N TYR A 315 -23.20 17.47 -2.71
CA TYR A 315 -23.40 16.04 -2.44
C TYR A 315 -22.46 15.10 -3.22
N ARG A 316 -22.19 15.38 -4.50
CA ARG A 316 -21.27 14.57 -5.33
C ARG A 316 -19.85 14.49 -4.76
N LEU A 317 -19.35 15.58 -4.16
CA LEU A 317 -18.04 15.60 -3.51
C LEU A 317 -18.05 14.73 -2.26
N VAL A 318 -19.09 14.85 -1.44
CA VAL A 318 -19.28 14.03 -0.24
C VAL A 318 -19.26 12.55 -0.60
N GLU A 319 -20.03 12.13 -1.61
CA GLU A 319 -20.02 10.74 -2.07
C GLU A 319 -18.64 10.29 -2.57
N THR A 320 -17.93 11.14 -3.30
CA THR A 320 -16.61 10.79 -3.83
C THR A 320 -15.59 10.59 -2.72
N VAL A 321 -15.56 11.50 -1.75
CA VAL A 321 -14.68 11.40 -0.57
C VAL A 321 -15.07 10.17 0.26
N PHE A 322 -16.35 9.97 0.53
CA PHE A 322 -16.86 8.81 1.26
C PHE A 322 -16.48 7.48 0.61
N ASN A 323 -16.68 7.37 -0.71
CA ASN A 323 -16.30 6.18 -1.47
C ASN A 323 -14.78 5.96 -1.42
N MET A 324 -13.98 7.01 -1.57
CA MET A 324 -12.52 6.89 -1.48
C MET A 324 -12.07 6.43 -0.09
N LEU A 325 -12.62 7.00 0.99
CA LEU A 325 -12.31 6.60 2.37
C LEU A 325 -12.73 5.15 2.65
N THR A 326 -13.88 4.73 2.14
CA THR A 326 -14.39 3.35 2.29
C THR A 326 -13.48 2.33 1.61
N GLU A 327 -12.92 2.66 0.45
CA GLU A 327 -12.02 1.78 -0.29
C GLU A 327 -10.60 1.76 0.31
N LEU A 328 -10.14 2.90 0.86
CA LEU A 328 -8.85 3.00 1.55
C LEU A 328 -8.85 2.34 2.93
N LYS A 329 -10.00 2.34 3.64
CA LYS A 329 -10.16 1.82 5.02
C LYS A 329 -9.11 2.36 6.00
N LEU A 330 -8.87 3.68 5.95
CA LEU A 330 -7.86 4.37 6.76
C LEU A 330 -7.89 3.97 8.24
N CYS A 331 -9.05 3.98 8.88
CA CYS A 331 -9.22 3.66 10.30
C CYS A 331 -8.93 2.19 10.65
N SER A 332 -9.05 1.24 9.73
CA SER A 332 -8.78 -0.19 9.99
C SER A 332 -7.33 -0.60 9.76
N PHE A 333 -6.63 0.10 8.86
CA PHE A 333 -5.25 -0.20 8.47
C PHE A 333 -4.27 0.86 8.96
N SER A 334 -4.55 1.57 10.06
CA SER A 334 -3.65 2.57 10.64
C SER A 334 -3.70 2.72 12.15
#